data_AF-A0A927HVU3-F1
#
_entry.id   AF-A0A927HVU3-F1
#
_cell.length_a   1.000
_cell.length_b   1.000
_cell.length_c   1.000
_cell.angle_alpha   90.00
_cell.angle_beta   90.00
_cell.angle_gamma   90.00
#
_symmetry.space_group_name_H-M   'P 1'
#
loop_
_entity.id
_entity.type
_entity.pdbx_description
1 polymer ?
#
loop_
_entity_poly.entity_id
_entity_poly.type
_entity_poly.pdbx_seq_one_letter_code
_entity_poly.pdbx_strand_id
1 'polypeptide(L)'
;MIDHRTGEIHGEKSANRDDLVYAEILAPKDTPNFLTKSSNDLWNFVEKTEKRKDARTAKEFKITLPCELSNEQNIKLLKEYLIKNFVDKGIICDFVIHNDKDNKNPHAHVMITTREITPNGFGKKVRSWDEEKTLHEWRKDWSKVQNRHLKNAGLKSRVSHRTLEEQRNIMIDLAKKAEDAKDFDKSILYLAKAIELDRPPMQNMSRKKWRTKEGQEQRKRDQAIRDKAREDARAVRVLRGVAVVNVASFTVQPLQKKEQSKNNDFSEKKIVVAFYC
;
A
#
# COMPACT_ATOMS: atom_id res chain seq x y z
N MET A 1 29.39 -1.40 5.99
CA MET A 1 29.71 0.00 5.66
C MET A 1 30.46 0.59 6.85
N ILE A 2 31.47 1.41 6.61
CA ILE A 2 32.25 2.06 7.66
C ILE A 2 31.89 3.56 7.62
N ASP A 3 31.49 4.14 8.74
CA ASP A 3 31.36 5.59 8.87
C ASP A 3 32.76 6.20 9.15
N HIS A 4 33.27 6.98 8.20
CA HIS A 4 34.61 7.57 8.27
C HIS A 4 34.72 8.66 9.35
N ARG A 5 33.61 9.19 9.87
CA ARG A 5 33.60 10.20 10.93
C ARG A 5 33.80 9.59 12.31
N THR A 6 33.24 8.41 12.54
CA THR A 6 33.17 7.75 13.86
C THR A 6 34.03 6.49 13.93
N GLY A 7 34.36 5.89 12.79
CA GLY A 7 34.99 4.57 12.70
C GLY A 7 34.02 3.42 12.92
N GLU A 8 32.72 3.69 13.12
CA GLU A 8 31.72 2.64 13.34
C GLU A 8 31.47 1.80 12.10
N ILE A 9 31.24 0.50 12.30
CA ILE A 9 30.88 -0.43 11.24
C ILE A 9 29.37 -0.70 11.31
N HIS A 10 28.67 -0.35 10.24
CA HIS A 10 27.25 -0.60 10.06
C HIS A 10 27.01 -1.81 9.15
N GLY A 11 26.03 -2.65 9.52
CA GLY A 11 25.57 -3.78 8.73
C GLY A 11 26.13 -5.15 9.14
N GLU A 12 26.98 -5.24 10.16
CA GLU A 12 27.56 -6.51 10.64
C GLU A 12 26.48 -7.53 11.02
N LYS A 13 25.44 -7.07 11.74
CA LYS A 13 24.30 -7.91 12.17
C LYS A 13 23.42 -8.45 11.03
N SER A 14 23.62 -7.92 9.82
CA SER A 14 22.88 -8.32 8.61
C SER A 14 23.78 -8.96 7.56
N ALA A 15 25.10 -9.03 7.77
CA ALA A 15 26.06 -9.51 6.77
C ALA A 15 25.80 -10.97 6.33
N ASN A 16 25.29 -11.79 7.26
CA ASN A 16 25.04 -13.21 7.01
C ASN A 16 23.55 -13.53 6.74
N ARG A 17 22.73 -12.53 6.42
CA ARG A 17 21.34 -12.78 6.05
C ARG A 17 21.26 -13.23 4.61
N ASP A 18 20.48 -14.28 4.38
CA ASP A 18 20.21 -14.86 3.07
C ASP A 18 18.90 -14.35 2.44
N ASP A 19 18.29 -13.33 3.05
CA ASP A 19 17.05 -12.70 2.57
C ASP A 19 17.30 -11.56 1.58
N LEU A 20 18.55 -11.18 1.30
CA LEU A 20 18.88 -10.12 0.34
C LEU A 20 18.79 -10.66 -1.10
N VAL A 21 17.88 -10.09 -1.88
CA VAL A 21 17.62 -10.49 -3.27
C VAL A 21 18.32 -9.58 -4.27
N TYR A 22 18.31 -8.27 -4.02
CA TYR A 22 18.82 -7.29 -4.97
C TYR A 22 19.28 -6.02 -4.24
N ALA A 23 20.29 -5.35 -4.78
CA ALA A 23 20.77 -4.05 -4.30
C ALA A 23 21.25 -3.21 -5.48
N GLU A 24 20.90 -1.93 -5.52
CA GLU A 24 21.30 -1.02 -6.59
C GLU A 24 21.20 0.45 -6.16
N ILE A 25 22.10 1.28 -6.68
CA ILE A 25 22.00 2.74 -6.63
C ILE A 25 21.49 3.24 -7.98
N LEU A 26 20.37 3.94 -7.97
CA LEU A 26 19.85 4.68 -9.12
C LEU A 26 20.12 6.16 -8.92
N ALA A 27 20.70 6.80 -9.93
CA ALA A 27 21.08 8.20 -9.86
C ALA A 27 20.77 8.93 -11.19
N PRO A 28 20.51 10.25 -11.15
CA PRO A 28 20.37 11.06 -12.36
C PRO A 28 21.60 10.92 -13.27
N LYS A 29 21.41 11.04 -14.59
CA LYS A 29 22.45 10.78 -15.60
C LYS A 29 23.76 11.54 -15.36
N ASP A 30 23.68 12.81 -14.93
CA ASP A 30 24.84 13.68 -14.75
C ASP A 30 25.36 13.68 -13.29
N THR A 31 25.03 12.65 -12.52
CA THR A 31 25.51 12.52 -11.13
C THR A 31 27.01 12.21 -11.13
N PRO A 32 27.84 12.96 -10.38
CA PRO A 32 29.26 12.67 -10.27
C PRO A 32 29.55 11.24 -9.79
N ASN A 33 30.51 10.58 -10.43
CA ASN A 33 30.85 9.17 -10.17
C ASN A 33 31.17 8.86 -8.70
N PHE A 34 31.72 9.81 -7.95
CA PHE A 34 32.03 9.61 -6.53
C PHE A 34 30.78 9.47 -5.65
N LEU A 35 29.60 9.89 -6.12
CA LEU A 35 28.31 9.71 -5.43
C LEU A 35 27.61 8.39 -5.80
N THR A 36 28.07 7.69 -6.84
CA THR A 36 27.42 6.46 -7.35
C THR A 36 28.31 5.23 -7.27
N LYS A 37 29.57 5.40 -6.87
CA LYS A 37 30.58 4.33 -6.78
C LYS A 37 30.15 3.17 -5.88
N SER A 38 29.63 3.48 -4.70
CA SER A 38 29.10 2.48 -3.75
C SER A 38 28.19 3.13 -2.72
N SER A 39 27.36 2.33 -2.04
CA SER A 39 26.54 2.80 -0.93
C SER A 39 27.41 3.41 0.18
N ASN A 40 28.56 2.81 0.44
CA ASN A 40 29.49 3.32 1.45
C ASN A 40 30.02 4.71 1.09
N ASP A 41 30.41 4.93 -0.17
CA ASP A 41 30.91 6.23 -0.64
C ASP A 41 29.82 7.30 -0.62
N LEU A 42 28.62 6.97 -1.12
CA LEU A 42 27.46 7.85 -1.13
C LEU A 42 27.12 8.34 0.28
N TRP A 43 26.91 7.41 1.22
CA TRP A 43 26.44 7.76 2.55
C TRP A 43 27.51 8.43 3.40
N ASN A 44 28.80 8.09 3.23
CA ASN A 44 29.88 8.87 3.86
C ASN A 44 29.96 10.31 3.34
N PHE A 45 29.71 10.52 2.04
CA PHE A 45 29.68 11.87 1.48
C PHE A 45 28.48 12.68 2.00
N VAL A 46 27.30 12.04 2.15
CA VAL A 46 26.13 12.65 2.80
C VAL A 46 26.46 13.04 4.24
N GLU A 47 27.00 12.11 5.03
CA GLU A 47 27.38 12.37 6.43
C GLU A 47 28.39 13.51 6.55
N LYS A 48 29.41 13.56 5.69
CA LYS A 48 30.38 14.66 5.65
C LYS A 48 29.74 16.01 5.30
N THR A 49 28.69 16.01 4.47
CA THR A 49 28.00 17.23 4.05
C THR A 49 27.18 17.85 5.19
N GLU A 50 26.64 17.02 6.08
CA GLU A 50 25.77 17.47 7.17
C GLU A 50 26.57 17.97 8.40
N LYS A 51 26.44 19.27 8.69
CA LYS A 51 27.23 19.94 9.75
C LYS A 51 26.57 19.94 11.14
N ARG A 52 25.28 19.64 11.23
CA ARG A 52 24.51 19.69 12.48
C ARG A 52 24.26 18.29 13.02
N LYS A 53 24.26 18.14 14.34
CA LYS A 53 23.96 16.88 15.03
C LYS A 53 22.54 16.35 14.80
N ASP A 54 21.61 17.21 14.40
CA ASP A 54 20.19 16.88 14.13
C ASP A 54 19.84 16.97 12.64
N ALA A 55 20.85 16.95 11.77
CA ALA A 55 20.65 16.95 10.34
C ALA A 55 20.02 15.65 9.85
N ARG A 56 19.00 15.76 9.00
CA ARG A 56 18.42 14.62 8.27
C ARG A 56 19.32 14.24 7.10
N THR A 57 20.02 13.11 7.20
CA THR A 57 20.97 12.63 6.17
C THR A 57 20.26 11.95 5.00
N ALA A 58 19.22 11.17 5.30
CA ALA A 58 18.42 10.47 4.30
C ALA A 58 16.91 10.56 4.60
N LYS A 59 16.12 10.13 3.62
CA LYS A 59 14.71 9.76 3.81
C LYS A 59 14.55 8.29 3.42
N GLU A 60 14.08 7.47 4.36
CA GLU A 60 13.88 6.02 4.15
C GLU A 60 12.41 5.73 3.85
N PHE A 61 12.17 4.88 2.84
CA PHE A 61 10.90 4.23 2.58
C PHE A 61 11.04 2.73 2.75
N LYS A 62 10.07 2.14 3.47
CA LYS A 62 9.90 0.69 3.53
C LYS A 62 8.67 0.35 2.70
N ILE A 63 8.88 -0.42 1.64
CA ILE A 63 7.86 -0.69 0.63
C ILE A 63 7.61 -2.18 0.59
N THR A 64 6.38 -2.61 0.85
CA THR A 64 5.97 -4.00 0.63
C THR A 64 5.76 -4.24 -0.86
N LEU A 65 6.30 -5.34 -1.38
CA LEU A 65 6.17 -5.75 -2.77
C LEU A 65 5.11 -6.87 -2.89
N PRO A 66 4.46 -7.03 -4.06
CA PRO A 66 3.56 -8.16 -4.28
C PRO A 66 4.27 -9.51 -4.16
N CYS A 67 3.68 -10.45 -3.41
CA CYS A 67 4.16 -11.84 -3.38
C CYS A 67 3.73 -12.63 -4.63
N GLU A 68 2.73 -12.13 -5.36
CA GLU A 68 2.27 -12.74 -6.62
C GLU A 68 3.21 -12.47 -7.81
N LEU A 69 4.21 -11.59 -7.64
CA LEU A 69 5.23 -11.29 -8.65
C LEU A 69 6.54 -11.99 -8.32
N SER A 70 7.29 -12.39 -9.35
CA SER A 70 8.66 -12.89 -9.19
C SER A 70 9.60 -11.80 -8.70
N ASN A 71 10.76 -12.18 -8.16
CA ASN A 71 11.81 -11.23 -7.77
C ASN A 71 12.20 -10.29 -8.93
N GLU A 72 12.34 -10.81 -10.16
CA GLU A 72 12.66 -10.04 -11.35
C GLU A 72 11.57 -9.02 -11.71
N GLN A 73 10.30 -9.43 -11.63
CA GLN A 73 9.17 -8.53 -11.85
C GLN A 73 9.11 -7.44 -10.77
N ASN A 74 9.40 -7.79 -9.52
CA ASN A 74 9.47 -6.86 -8.39
C ASN A 74 10.63 -5.86 -8.53
N ILE A 75 11.80 -6.30 -9.00
CA ILE A 75 12.92 -5.41 -9.34
C ILE A 75 12.48 -4.41 -10.41
N LYS A 76 11.87 -4.88 -11.51
CA LYS A 76 11.41 -4.00 -12.60
C LYS A 76 10.35 -3.00 -12.13
N LEU A 77 9.38 -3.46 -11.34
CA LEU A 77 8.33 -2.63 -10.73
C LEU A 77 8.95 -1.51 -9.88
N LEU A 78 9.86 -1.88 -8.96
CA LEU A 78 10.47 -0.93 -8.05
C LEU A 78 11.35 0.06 -8.81
N LYS A 79 12.21 -0.39 -9.73
CA LYS A 79 13.05 0.51 -10.55
C LYS A 79 12.22 1.51 -11.33
N GLU A 80 11.13 1.09 -11.97
CA GLU A 80 10.24 2.00 -12.69
C GLU A 80 9.66 3.07 -11.75
N TYR A 81 9.19 2.66 -10.56
CA TYR A 81 8.68 3.60 -9.57
C TYR A 81 9.75 4.59 -9.11
N LEU A 82 10.96 4.09 -8.78
CA LEU A 82 12.05 4.91 -8.26
C LEU A 82 12.57 5.90 -9.30
N ILE A 83 12.73 5.46 -10.55
CA ILE A 83 13.19 6.32 -11.65
C ILE A 83 12.21 7.49 -11.83
N LYS A 84 10.93 7.19 -12.04
CA LYS A 84 9.90 8.20 -12.29
C LYS A 84 9.72 9.18 -11.13
N ASN A 85 9.74 8.69 -9.89
CA ASN A 85 9.33 9.49 -8.74
C ASN A 85 10.48 10.21 -8.04
N PHE A 86 11.72 9.78 -8.27
CA PHE A 86 12.90 10.28 -7.59
C PHE A 86 14.04 10.63 -8.56
N VAL A 87 14.53 9.67 -9.35
CA VAL A 87 15.71 9.88 -10.22
C VAL A 87 15.46 10.97 -11.24
N ASP A 88 14.31 10.94 -11.91
CA ASP A 88 13.89 11.97 -12.89
C ASP A 88 13.70 13.35 -12.25
N LYS A 89 13.65 13.42 -10.90
CA LYS A 89 13.55 14.65 -10.11
C LYS A 89 14.88 15.07 -9.48
N GLY A 90 16.00 14.48 -9.89
CA GLY A 90 17.33 14.84 -9.40
C GLY A 90 17.71 14.20 -8.06
N ILE A 91 17.08 13.08 -7.70
CA ILE A 91 17.28 12.40 -6.40
C ILE A 91 18.04 11.09 -6.63
N ILE A 92 19.07 10.81 -5.81
CA ILE A 92 19.71 9.49 -5.77
C ILE A 92 18.87 8.56 -4.89
N CYS A 93 18.61 7.35 -5.36
CA CYS A 93 17.99 6.26 -4.61
C CYS A 93 18.97 5.12 -4.43
N ASP A 94 19.31 4.80 -3.19
CA ASP A 94 19.98 3.55 -2.83
C ASP A 94 18.92 2.59 -2.29
N PHE A 95 18.75 1.43 -2.90
CA PHE A 95 17.71 0.50 -2.48
C PHE A 95 18.18 -0.94 -2.44
N VAL A 96 17.57 -1.68 -1.53
CA VAL A 96 17.70 -3.13 -1.41
C VAL A 96 16.33 -3.77 -1.40
N ILE A 97 16.23 -4.96 -2.00
CA ILE A 97 15.07 -5.83 -1.93
C ILE A 97 15.42 -7.01 -1.06
N HIS A 98 14.61 -7.24 -0.03
CA HIS A 98 14.62 -8.46 0.75
C HIS A 98 13.43 -9.34 0.40
N ASN A 99 13.64 -10.64 0.43
CA ASN A 99 12.59 -11.64 0.35
C ASN A 99 12.97 -12.87 1.18
N ASP A 100 12.03 -13.36 1.98
CA ASP A 100 12.25 -14.61 2.71
C ASP A 100 12.15 -15.82 1.77
N LYS A 101 12.69 -16.97 2.20
CA LYS A 101 12.70 -18.20 1.39
C LYS A 101 11.32 -18.67 0.94
N ASP A 102 10.29 -18.30 1.68
CA ASP A 102 8.90 -18.69 1.41
C ASP A 102 8.15 -17.68 0.52
N ASN A 103 8.80 -16.60 0.08
CA ASN A 103 8.19 -15.50 -0.69
C ASN A 103 6.93 -14.91 -0.01
N LYS A 104 6.90 -14.90 1.32
CA LYS A 104 5.76 -14.44 2.12
C LYS A 104 5.83 -12.95 2.41
N ASN A 105 7.02 -12.36 2.36
CA ASN A 105 7.22 -10.95 2.69
C ASN A 105 8.30 -10.27 1.83
N PRO A 106 8.14 -10.22 0.49
CA PRO A 106 9.02 -9.41 -0.33
C PRO A 106 8.82 -7.93 0.01
N HIS A 107 9.91 -7.24 0.33
CA HIS A 107 9.90 -5.83 0.71
C HIS A 107 11.20 -5.15 0.32
N ALA A 108 11.14 -3.84 0.12
CA ALA A 108 12.28 -3.02 -0.19
C ALA A 108 12.54 -1.97 0.90
N HIS A 109 13.81 -1.72 1.15
CA HIS A 109 14.29 -0.52 1.83
C HIS A 109 14.86 0.41 0.77
N VAL A 110 14.36 1.63 0.71
CA VAL A 110 14.79 2.66 -0.24
C VAL A 110 15.23 3.86 0.56
N MET A 111 16.51 4.21 0.48
CA MET A 111 17.05 5.43 1.04
C MET A 111 17.27 6.44 -0.08
N ILE A 112 16.73 7.65 0.09
CA ILE A 112 16.90 8.74 -0.88
C ILE A 112 17.69 9.89 -0.29
N THR A 113 18.44 10.58 -1.14
CA THR A 113 19.15 11.81 -0.78
C THR A 113 18.17 12.98 -0.56
N THR A 114 18.57 13.95 0.27
CA THR A 114 17.69 15.08 0.67
C THR A 114 18.11 16.44 0.09
N ARG A 115 19.16 16.44 -0.74
CA ARG A 115 19.80 17.63 -1.30
C ARG A 115 19.87 17.54 -2.82
N GLU A 116 19.94 18.70 -3.44
CA GLU A 116 20.26 18.86 -4.86
C GLU A 116 21.64 18.28 -5.15
N ILE A 117 21.80 17.71 -6.34
CA ILE A 117 23.09 17.24 -6.84
C ILE A 117 23.72 18.37 -7.67
N THR A 118 24.99 18.63 -7.43
CA THR A 118 25.83 19.58 -8.17
C THR A 118 27.09 18.87 -8.66
N PRO A 119 27.85 19.43 -9.61
CA PRO A 119 29.11 18.83 -10.05
C PRO A 119 30.12 18.59 -8.91
N ASN A 120 30.03 19.38 -7.83
CA ASN A 120 30.92 19.31 -6.67
C ASN A 120 30.33 18.51 -5.49
N GLY A 121 29.18 17.84 -5.67
CA GLY A 121 28.50 17.08 -4.62
C GLY A 121 27.12 17.64 -4.27
N PHE A 122 26.74 17.59 -3.00
CA PHE A 122 25.38 18.00 -2.58
C PHE A 122 25.27 19.50 -2.31
N GLY A 123 24.22 20.11 -2.89
CA GLY A 123 23.85 21.51 -2.72
C GLY A 123 22.85 21.75 -1.59
N LYS A 124 21.85 22.59 -1.86
CA LYS A 124 20.81 22.96 -0.88
C LYS A 124 19.87 21.79 -0.61
N LYS A 125 19.22 21.81 0.57
CA LYS A 125 18.14 20.86 0.87
C LYS A 125 16.89 21.23 0.09
N VAL A 126 16.27 20.24 -0.53
CA VAL A 126 15.03 20.43 -1.27
C VAL A 126 13.84 20.19 -0.35
N ARG A 127 13.18 21.27 0.07
CA ARG A 127 12.09 21.21 1.06
C ARG A 127 10.78 20.67 0.51
N SER A 128 10.54 20.85 -0.79
CA SER A 128 9.31 20.35 -1.44
C SER A 128 9.17 18.83 -1.38
N TRP A 129 10.27 18.09 -1.24
CA TRP A 129 10.26 16.63 -1.06
C TRP A 129 9.74 16.18 0.32
N ASP A 130 9.62 17.11 1.27
CA ASP A 130 9.13 16.86 2.63
C ASP A 130 7.68 17.30 2.87
N GLU A 131 7.05 17.93 1.87
CA GLU A 131 5.66 18.34 1.96
C GLU A 131 4.72 17.14 1.99
N GLU A 132 3.62 17.26 2.73
CA GLU A 132 2.61 16.20 2.85
C GLU A 132 2.00 15.85 1.49
N LYS A 133 1.75 16.85 0.65
CA LYS A 133 1.25 16.67 -0.72
C LYS A 133 2.15 15.75 -1.53
N THR A 134 3.47 15.94 -1.45
CA THR A 134 4.46 15.12 -2.15
C THR A 134 4.41 13.66 -1.69
N LEU A 135 4.20 13.42 -0.38
CA LEU A 135 4.03 12.07 0.16
C LEU A 135 2.77 11.39 -0.40
N HIS A 136 1.64 12.11 -0.46
CA HIS A 136 0.40 11.58 -1.02
C HIS A 136 0.53 11.27 -2.51
N GLU A 137 1.23 12.12 -3.27
CA GLU A 137 1.53 11.88 -4.68
C GLU A 137 2.38 10.61 -4.88
N TRP A 138 3.45 10.45 -4.09
CA TRP A 138 4.27 9.24 -4.13
C TRP A 138 3.49 7.97 -3.79
N ARG A 139 2.64 8.00 -2.74
CA ARG A 139 1.76 6.87 -2.40
C ARG A 139 0.76 6.55 -3.51
N LYS A 140 0.16 7.57 -4.09
CA LYS A 140 -0.76 7.44 -5.22
C LYS A 140 -0.06 6.79 -6.40
N ASP A 141 1.10 7.29 -6.78
CA ASP A 141 1.86 6.77 -7.92
C ASP A 141 2.41 5.37 -7.68
N TRP A 142 2.81 5.03 -6.45
CA TRP A 142 3.14 3.65 -6.08
C TRP A 142 1.99 2.70 -6.38
N SER A 143 0.78 3.03 -5.92
CA SER A 143 -0.41 2.19 -6.17
C SER A 143 -0.71 2.04 -7.67
N LYS A 144 -0.48 3.08 -8.48
CA LYS A 144 -0.69 3.02 -9.93
C LYS A 144 0.33 2.11 -10.61
N VAL A 145 1.62 2.28 -10.29
CA VAL A 145 2.71 1.48 -10.87
C VAL A 145 2.52 0.01 -10.51
N GLN A 146 2.33 -0.29 -9.21
CA GLN A 146 2.09 -1.65 -8.73
C GLN A 146 0.88 -2.30 -9.42
N ASN A 147 -0.25 -1.59 -9.51
CA ASN A 147 -1.44 -2.12 -10.17
C ASN A 147 -1.25 -2.38 -11.67
N ARG A 148 -0.44 -1.56 -12.36
CA ARG A 148 -0.10 -1.80 -13.77
C ARG A 148 0.76 -3.05 -13.93
N HIS A 149 1.77 -3.25 -13.07
CA HIS A 149 2.58 -4.47 -13.09
C HIS A 149 1.76 -5.72 -12.78
N LEU A 150 0.89 -5.67 -11.77
CA LEU A 150 -0.07 -6.75 -11.49
C LEU A 150 -0.96 -7.05 -12.70
N LYS A 151 -1.49 -6.01 -13.37
CA LYS A 151 -2.30 -6.18 -14.59
C LYS A 151 -1.49 -6.83 -15.72
N ASN A 152 -0.26 -6.37 -15.96
CA ASN A 152 0.60 -6.89 -17.02
C ASN A 152 1.00 -8.35 -16.78
N ALA A 153 1.06 -8.78 -15.52
CA ALA A 153 1.24 -10.19 -15.14
C ALA A 153 -0.06 -11.03 -15.22
N GLY A 154 -1.16 -10.46 -15.73
CA GLY A 154 -2.46 -11.16 -15.81
C GLY A 154 -3.19 -11.30 -14.48
N LEU A 155 -2.70 -10.67 -13.40
CA LEU A 155 -3.28 -10.77 -12.07
C LEU A 155 -4.49 -9.84 -11.94
N LYS A 156 -5.52 -10.31 -11.21
CA LYS A 156 -6.73 -9.53 -10.91
C LYS A 156 -6.59 -8.66 -9.65
N SER A 157 -5.65 -8.99 -8.76
CA SER A 157 -5.39 -8.26 -7.52
C SER A 157 -5.03 -6.79 -7.78
N ARG A 158 -5.57 -5.88 -6.97
CA ARG A 158 -5.25 -4.45 -7.01
C ARG A 158 -5.08 -3.90 -5.59
N VAL A 159 -4.22 -2.91 -5.46
CA VAL A 159 -3.96 -2.15 -4.22
C VAL A 159 -4.47 -0.72 -4.35
N SER A 160 -4.66 -0.07 -3.20
CA SER A 160 -5.06 1.35 -3.14
C SER A 160 -4.24 2.07 -2.08
N HIS A 161 -3.86 3.31 -2.37
CA HIS A 161 -3.20 4.24 -1.44
C HIS A 161 -4.19 4.94 -0.49
N ARG A 162 -5.48 4.89 -0.81
CA ARG A 162 -6.57 5.54 -0.08
C ARG A 162 -6.84 4.85 1.25
N THR A 163 -7.44 5.57 2.18
CA THR A 163 -7.88 4.96 3.45
C THR A 163 -8.95 3.89 3.20
N LEU A 164 -9.17 3.00 4.18
CA LEU A 164 -10.23 2.00 4.07
C LEU A 164 -11.61 2.67 3.95
N GLU A 165 -11.82 3.76 4.67
CA GLU A 165 -13.04 4.57 4.62
C GLU A 165 -13.28 5.18 3.23
N GLU A 166 -12.27 5.83 2.65
CA GLU A 166 -12.38 6.38 1.30
C GLU A 166 -12.69 5.29 0.27
N GLN A 167 -12.02 4.14 0.38
CA GLN A 167 -12.30 3.00 -0.49
C GLN A 167 -13.72 2.48 -0.30
N ARG A 168 -14.21 2.38 0.94
CA ARG A 168 -15.58 1.96 1.27
C ARG A 168 -16.58 2.91 0.60
N ASN A 169 -16.40 4.21 0.77
CA ASN A 169 -17.30 5.22 0.21
C ASN A 169 -17.34 5.17 -1.33
N ILE A 170 -16.19 4.95 -1.98
CA ILE A 170 -16.13 4.71 -3.43
C ILE A 170 -16.92 3.46 -3.84
N MET A 171 -16.80 2.36 -3.09
CA MET A 171 -17.54 1.12 -3.40
C MET A 171 -19.05 1.30 -3.23
N ILE A 172 -19.50 2.06 -2.23
CA ILE A 172 -20.93 2.38 -2.05
C ILE A 172 -21.46 3.21 -3.23
N ASP A 173 -20.72 4.22 -3.68
CA ASP A 173 -21.10 5.03 -4.85
C ASP A 173 -21.17 4.19 -6.13
N LEU A 174 -20.18 3.31 -6.32
CA LEU A 174 -20.17 2.37 -7.46
C LEU A 174 -21.32 1.36 -7.40
N ALA A 175 -21.71 0.90 -6.21
CA ALA A 175 -22.84 0.02 -6.02
C ALA A 175 -24.16 0.69 -6.44
N LYS A 176 -24.39 1.93 -5.97
CA LYS A 176 -25.57 2.73 -6.35
C LYS A 176 -25.64 2.94 -7.86
N LYS A 177 -24.53 3.33 -8.49
CA LYS A 177 -24.47 3.50 -9.95
C LYS A 177 -24.75 2.21 -10.72
N ALA A 178 -24.30 1.06 -10.21
CA ALA A 178 -24.58 -0.23 -10.81
C ALA A 178 -26.06 -0.62 -10.64
N GLU A 179 -26.65 -0.33 -9.48
CA GLU A 179 -28.08 -0.52 -9.22
C GLU A 179 -28.94 0.36 -10.14
N ASP A 180 -28.61 1.64 -10.29
CA ASP A 180 -29.28 2.56 -11.22
C ASP A 180 -29.19 2.06 -12.67
N ALA A 181 -28.08 1.42 -13.03
CA ALA A 181 -27.88 0.78 -14.33
C ALA A 181 -28.51 -0.62 -14.46
N LYS A 182 -29.22 -1.10 -13.42
CA LYS A 182 -29.80 -2.45 -13.32
C LYS A 182 -28.77 -3.59 -13.44
N ASP A 183 -27.50 -3.30 -13.17
CA ASP A 183 -26.41 -4.28 -13.06
C ASP A 183 -26.26 -4.73 -11.59
N PHE A 184 -27.24 -5.54 -11.15
CA PHE A 184 -27.32 -5.97 -9.76
C PHE A 184 -26.15 -6.86 -9.34
N ASP A 185 -25.62 -7.69 -10.25
CA ASP A 185 -24.44 -8.52 -9.99
C ASP A 185 -23.25 -7.66 -9.59
N LYS A 186 -23.01 -6.58 -10.34
CA LYS A 186 -21.93 -5.64 -10.05
C LYS A 186 -22.20 -4.81 -8.80
N SER A 187 -23.45 -4.42 -8.56
CA SER A 187 -23.85 -3.76 -7.30
C SER A 187 -23.53 -4.64 -6.08
N ILE A 188 -23.92 -5.92 -6.09
CA ILE A 188 -23.62 -6.89 -5.01
C ILE A 188 -22.11 -7.04 -4.81
N LEU A 189 -21.32 -7.13 -5.89
CA LEU A 189 -19.86 -7.21 -5.78
C LEU A 189 -19.26 -5.98 -5.11
N TYR A 190 -19.75 -4.78 -5.42
CA TYR A 190 -19.30 -3.54 -4.80
C TYR A 190 -19.74 -3.42 -3.35
N LEU A 191 -20.99 -3.76 -3.01
CA LEU A 191 -21.46 -3.78 -1.62
C LEU A 191 -20.67 -4.77 -0.76
N ALA A 192 -20.42 -5.97 -1.27
CA ALA A 192 -19.56 -6.93 -0.59
C ALA A 192 -18.15 -6.37 -0.36
N LYS A 193 -17.61 -5.61 -1.33
CA LYS A 193 -16.31 -4.96 -1.14
C LYS A 193 -16.37 -3.84 -0.11
N ALA A 194 -17.45 -3.06 -0.05
CA ALA A 194 -17.65 -2.02 0.95
C ALA A 194 -17.67 -2.62 2.37
N ILE A 195 -18.36 -3.73 2.58
CA ILE A 195 -18.39 -4.47 3.86
C ILE A 195 -16.99 -4.96 4.26
N GLU A 196 -16.22 -5.51 3.31
CA GLU A 196 -14.84 -5.96 3.58
C GLU A 196 -13.93 -4.80 4.06
N LEU A 197 -14.23 -3.58 3.61
CA LEU A 197 -13.50 -2.35 3.91
C LEU A 197 -14.02 -1.64 5.16
N ASP A 198 -15.21 -1.99 5.66
CA ASP A 198 -15.84 -1.36 6.81
C ASP A 198 -15.26 -1.88 8.13
N ARG A 199 -14.02 -1.49 8.39
CA ARG A 199 -13.26 -1.89 9.57
C ARG A 199 -12.12 -0.91 9.83
N PRO A 200 -11.62 -0.82 11.07
CA PRO A 200 -10.39 -0.10 11.35
C PRO A 200 -9.20 -0.68 10.58
N PRO A 201 -8.24 0.16 10.15
CA PRO A 201 -6.95 -0.34 9.66
C PRO A 201 -6.21 -1.03 10.80
N MET A 202 -5.45 -2.07 10.46
CA MET A 202 -4.61 -2.76 11.45
C MET A 202 -3.55 -1.78 11.96
N GLN A 203 -3.27 -1.81 13.27
CA GLN A 203 -2.33 -0.86 13.84
C GLN A 203 -0.89 -1.20 13.43
N ASN A 204 -0.12 -0.16 13.07
CA ASN A 204 1.31 -0.31 12.89
C ASN A 204 1.98 -0.46 14.26
N MET A 205 2.83 -1.47 14.40
CA MET A 205 3.53 -1.76 15.66
C MET A 205 5.01 -1.97 15.38
N SER A 206 5.87 -1.44 16.26
CA SER A 206 7.30 -1.69 16.17
C SER A 206 7.60 -3.18 16.37
N ARG A 207 8.69 -3.67 15.79
CA ARG A 207 9.14 -5.07 15.96
C ARG A 207 9.34 -5.45 17.44
N LYS A 208 9.75 -4.49 18.29
CA LYS A 208 9.86 -4.70 19.74
C LYS A 208 8.49 -4.93 20.37
N LYS A 209 7.50 -4.07 20.07
CA LYS A 209 6.13 -4.22 20.57
C LYS A 209 5.49 -5.52 20.08
N TRP A 210 5.73 -5.88 18.81
CA TRP A 210 5.23 -7.13 18.23
C TRP A 210 5.63 -8.39 19.02
N ARG A 211 6.83 -8.40 19.62
CA ARG A 211 7.35 -9.54 20.39
C ARG A 211 6.77 -9.65 21.80
N THR A 212 5.95 -8.70 22.23
CA THR A 212 5.27 -8.74 23.53
C THR A 212 3.94 -9.50 23.42
N LYS A 213 3.49 -10.09 24.52
CA LYS A 213 2.18 -10.76 24.61
C LYS A 213 1.04 -9.81 24.22
N GLU A 214 1.05 -8.59 24.74
CA GLU A 214 0.06 -7.55 24.42
C GLU A 214 0.02 -7.22 22.93
N GLY A 215 1.20 -7.07 22.29
CA GLY A 215 1.30 -6.82 20.86
C GLY A 215 0.76 -7.97 20.01
N GLN A 216 1.03 -9.21 20.40
CA GLN A 216 0.50 -10.40 19.72
C GLN A 216 -1.02 -10.51 19.87
N GLU A 217 -1.56 -10.24 21.07
CA GLU A 217 -2.99 -10.23 21.32
C GLU A 217 -3.71 -9.12 20.55
N GLN A 218 -3.14 -7.91 20.50
CA GLN A 218 -3.67 -6.81 19.69
C GLN A 218 -3.72 -7.20 18.21
N ARG A 219 -2.65 -7.82 17.68
CA ARG A 219 -2.65 -8.29 16.30
C ARG A 219 -3.74 -9.32 16.05
N LYS A 220 -3.91 -10.28 16.96
CA LYS A 220 -4.94 -11.33 16.84
C LYS A 220 -6.33 -10.71 16.81
N ARG A 221 -6.59 -9.69 17.64
CA ARG A 221 -7.84 -8.91 17.61
C ARG A 221 -8.04 -8.20 16.26
N ASP A 222 -7.03 -7.46 15.78
CA ASP A 222 -7.09 -6.77 14.48
C ASP A 222 -7.34 -7.75 13.32
N GLN A 223 -6.72 -8.93 13.36
CA GLN A 223 -6.91 -9.99 12.37
C GLN A 223 -8.32 -10.57 12.43
N ALA A 224 -8.84 -10.86 13.63
CA ALA A 224 -10.19 -11.36 13.80
C ALA A 224 -11.25 -10.39 13.26
N ILE A 225 -11.09 -9.08 13.49
CA ILE A 225 -11.97 -8.04 12.92
C ILE A 225 -11.91 -8.06 11.39
N ARG A 226 -10.72 -8.11 10.80
CA ARG A 226 -10.54 -8.20 9.35
C ARG A 226 -11.16 -9.47 8.77
N ASP A 227 -10.94 -10.60 9.42
CA ASP A 227 -11.36 -11.90 8.91
C ASP A 227 -12.89 -12.05 9.01
N LYS A 228 -13.50 -11.50 10.07
CA LYS A 228 -14.96 -11.34 10.16
C LYS A 228 -15.53 -10.47 9.03
N ALA A 229 -14.96 -9.28 8.79
CA ALA A 229 -15.41 -8.43 7.67
C ALA A 229 -15.29 -9.11 6.30
N ARG A 230 -14.28 -9.98 6.12
CA ARG A 230 -14.13 -10.81 4.90
C ARG A 230 -15.17 -11.91 4.81
N GLU A 231 -15.55 -12.51 5.93
CA GLU A 231 -16.61 -13.51 6.01
C GLU A 231 -17.98 -12.87 5.68
N ASP A 232 -18.29 -11.74 6.30
CA ASP A 232 -19.52 -10.97 6.05
C ASP A 232 -19.62 -10.57 4.56
N ALA A 233 -18.51 -10.09 3.98
CA ALA A 233 -18.42 -9.78 2.56
C ALA A 233 -18.65 -11.02 1.65
N ARG A 234 -18.17 -12.20 2.05
CA ARG A 234 -18.41 -13.44 1.31
C ARG A 234 -19.86 -13.88 1.40
N ALA A 235 -20.49 -13.76 2.57
CA ALA A 235 -21.90 -14.07 2.75
C ALA A 235 -22.77 -13.24 1.80
N VAL A 236 -22.50 -11.95 1.66
CA VAL A 236 -23.21 -11.08 0.69
C VAL A 236 -23.04 -11.54 -0.75
N ARG A 237 -21.85 -12.03 -1.14
CA ARG A 237 -21.64 -12.56 -2.50
C ARG A 237 -22.40 -13.85 -2.77
N VAL A 238 -22.66 -14.65 -1.73
CA VAL A 238 -23.36 -15.95 -1.83
C VAL A 238 -24.88 -15.76 -1.83
N LEU A 239 -25.40 -14.72 -1.19
CA LEU A 239 -26.84 -14.39 -1.12
C LEU A 239 -27.44 -13.89 -2.44
N ARG A 240 -26.84 -14.22 -3.60
CA ARG A 240 -27.36 -13.93 -4.94
C ARG A 240 -28.86 -14.27 -5.00
N GLY A 241 -29.69 -13.23 -5.15
CA GLY A 241 -31.14 -13.36 -5.34
C GLY A 241 -32.02 -13.40 -4.08
N VAL A 242 -31.51 -13.24 -2.85
CA VAL A 242 -32.34 -13.43 -1.63
C VAL A 242 -32.07 -12.45 -0.46
N ALA A 243 -31.44 -11.29 -0.65
CA ALA A 243 -31.26 -10.35 0.47
C ALA A 243 -31.52 -8.87 0.13
N VAL A 244 -32.13 -8.18 1.09
CA VAL A 244 -32.13 -6.71 1.16
C VAL A 244 -30.96 -6.29 2.04
N VAL A 245 -30.05 -5.50 1.49
CA VAL A 245 -28.91 -4.94 2.25
C VAL A 245 -29.28 -3.52 2.66
N ASN A 246 -29.35 -3.26 3.96
CA ASN A 246 -29.49 -1.89 4.43
C ASN A 246 -28.12 -1.19 4.31
N VAL A 247 -28.01 -0.28 3.34
CA VAL A 247 -26.75 0.40 3.01
C VAL A 247 -26.32 1.43 4.06
N ALA A 248 -27.22 1.84 4.98
CA ALA A 248 -26.90 2.78 6.05
C ALA A 248 -26.34 2.07 7.30
N SER A 249 -26.75 0.81 7.53
CA SER A 249 -26.31 0.02 8.69
C SER A 249 -25.42 -1.17 8.34
N PHE A 250 -25.18 -1.43 7.04
CA PHE A 250 -24.50 -2.62 6.51
C PHE A 250 -25.05 -3.96 7.03
N THR A 251 -26.29 -3.96 7.52
CA THR A 251 -26.96 -5.17 8.00
C THR A 251 -27.63 -5.91 6.85
N VAL A 252 -27.34 -7.19 6.74
CA VAL A 252 -27.93 -8.10 5.75
C VAL A 252 -29.15 -8.77 6.38
N GLN A 253 -30.32 -8.61 5.79
CA GLN A 253 -31.52 -9.35 6.20
C GLN A 253 -31.92 -10.34 5.10
N PRO A 254 -32.27 -11.59 5.46
CA PRO A 254 -32.88 -12.50 4.51
C PRO A 254 -34.17 -11.88 3.96
N LEU A 255 -34.42 -11.99 2.65
CA LEU A 255 -35.74 -11.74 2.10
C LEU A 255 -36.70 -12.73 2.77
N GLN A 256 -37.55 -12.23 3.69
CA GLN A 256 -38.71 -12.99 4.12
C GLN A 256 -39.54 -13.27 2.86
N LYS A 257 -39.75 -14.56 2.55
CA LYS A 257 -40.75 -14.96 1.56
C LYS A 257 -42.06 -14.29 1.97
N LYS A 258 -42.55 -13.33 1.18
CA LYS A 258 -43.92 -12.86 1.33
C LYS A 258 -44.83 -14.06 1.08
N GLU A 259 -45.49 -14.54 2.13
CA GLU A 259 -46.78 -15.20 1.94
C GLU A 259 -47.66 -14.25 1.14
N GLN A 260 -48.30 -14.77 0.10
CA GLN A 260 -49.27 -14.03 -0.70
C GLN A 260 -50.45 -13.65 0.18
N SER A 261 -50.41 -12.48 0.83
CA SER A 261 -51.63 -11.83 1.32
C SER A 261 -52.08 -10.79 0.31
N LYS A 262 -53.25 -11.05 -0.26
CA LYS A 262 -54.04 -10.06 -1.00
C LYS A 262 -54.41 -8.98 0.00
N ASN A 263 -53.93 -7.75 -0.20
CA ASN A 263 -54.69 -6.52 0.04
C ASN A 263 -53.89 -5.32 -0.47
N ASN A 264 -54.50 -4.62 -1.44
CA ASN A 264 -54.07 -3.32 -1.93
C ASN A 264 -54.38 -2.28 -0.87
N ASP A 265 -53.35 -1.71 -0.24
CA ASP A 265 -53.45 -0.37 0.34
C ASP A 265 -52.14 0.39 0.04
N PHE A 266 -52.28 1.57 -0.58
CA PHE A 266 -51.22 2.33 -1.24
C PHE A 266 -50.87 3.59 -0.44
N SER A 267 -50.68 3.48 0.88
CA SER A 267 -50.30 4.61 1.72
C SER A 267 -49.09 4.31 2.62
N GLU A 268 -47.94 4.00 2.02
CA GLU A 268 -46.63 4.22 2.67
C GLU A 268 -45.52 4.20 1.61
N LYS A 269 -44.75 5.28 1.49
CA LYS A 269 -43.60 5.37 0.58
C LYS A 269 -42.46 4.48 1.07
N LYS A 270 -42.50 3.19 0.73
CA LYS A 270 -41.33 2.31 0.64
C LYS A 270 -41.16 1.97 -0.83
N ILE A 271 -40.01 2.33 -1.41
CA ILE A 271 -39.66 1.88 -2.77
C ILE A 271 -39.44 0.37 -2.68
N VAL A 272 -40.44 -0.39 -3.10
CA VAL A 272 -40.38 -1.84 -3.26
C VAL A 272 -40.12 -2.10 -4.74
N VAL A 273 -38.91 -2.53 -5.08
CA VAL A 273 -38.64 -3.05 -6.43
C VAL A 273 -39.07 -4.53 -6.42
N ALA A 274 -40.20 -4.82 -7.07
CA ALA A 274 -40.67 -6.17 -7.31
C ALA A 274 -40.06 -6.72 -8.61
N PHE A 275 -39.53 -7.94 -8.57
CA PHE A 275 -39.06 -8.67 -9.76
C PHE A 275 -40.12 -9.68 -10.18
N TYR A 276 -40.51 -9.67 -11.46
CA TYR A 276 -41.04 -10.84 -12.16
C TYR A 276 -39.96 -11.32 -13.13
N CYS A 277 -39.88 -12.65 -13.26
CA CYS A 277 -38.86 -13.52 -13.84
C CYS A 277 -37.91 -12.95 -14.90
#